data_AF-A0A1E3B226-F1
#
_entry.id   AF-A0A1E3B226-F1
#
_cell.length_a   1.000
_cell.length_b   1.000
_cell.length_c   1.000
_cell.angle_alpha   90.00
_cell.angle_beta   90.00
_cell.angle_gamma   90.00
#
_symmetry.space_group_name_H-M   'P 1'
#
loop_
_entity.id
_entity.type
_entity.pdbx_description
1 polymer ?
#
loop_
_entity_poly.entity_id
_entity_poly.type
_entity_poly.pdbx_seq_one_letter_code
_entity_poly.pdbx_strand_id
1 'polypeptide(L)'
;MERIDDFITAAAGVDYELLESCKPPSSLCEYGGKVQPVDKYNIQDYPNSPPLDPFELTSSPNSRDYDNPSPVEHLDEHHETIDQFEDDMSDILSPLQQPWTESLDKSVNAPYRYVASLPGKDFRGKILAACNVWLQIDKHFLGTIERVVAMLHNASLLIDDIQDGSALRRGAPAAHEVYGIAATINSGNYVYFEAQSQLMSLPRSLELITIFNEELVNLHRGQGMDIYWRDTFSVPTEADYLHMISNKTGGLFRLAIRLMMAVSDSDLDLVEFANVLGLLFQIQDDYKNLTSDKMEATKGFCEDLTEGKFSYPVIHAIHSGRDVHSEILKILRLKTDKDYLKRHVVSLLANVTGSLAYTEHAMQALHSYAMKLLGRMQPENLLMRGILDTLVQ
;
A
#
# COMPACT_ATOMS: atom_id res chain seq x y z
N MET A 1 -2.15 10.87 -44.08
CA MET A 1 -3.26 11.74 -44.52
C MET A 1 -4.14 10.89 -45.42
N GLU A 2 -5.12 10.19 -44.82
CA GLU A 2 -6.40 9.71 -45.40
C GLU A 2 -7.10 8.77 -44.38
N ARG A 3 -8.04 9.38 -43.65
CA ARG A 3 -9.28 8.88 -43.00
C ARG A 3 -9.27 7.58 -42.18
N ILE A 4 -9.09 7.75 -40.86
CA ILE A 4 -9.49 6.83 -39.78
C ILE A 4 -10.88 7.28 -39.29
N ASP A 5 -11.90 7.22 -40.14
CA ASP A 5 -13.28 7.63 -39.77
C ASP A 5 -14.35 6.56 -40.04
N ASP A 6 -14.00 5.34 -40.48
CA ASP A 6 -14.99 4.35 -40.94
C ASP A 6 -15.22 3.13 -40.01
N PHE A 7 -14.96 3.24 -38.70
CA PHE A 7 -15.31 2.14 -37.76
C PHE A 7 -16.19 2.52 -36.57
N ILE A 8 -16.91 3.65 -36.64
CA ILE A 8 -18.03 3.91 -35.72
C ILE A 8 -19.32 4.02 -36.53
N THR A 9 -19.97 2.87 -36.74
CA THR A 9 -21.39 2.84 -37.05
C THR A 9 -22.13 2.35 -35.83
N ALA A 10 -23.05 3.18 -35.34
CA ALA A 10 -24.06 2.81 -34.37
C ALA A 10 -24.79 1.54 -34.83
N ALA A 11 -25.08 0.64 -33.88
CA ALA A 11 -25.68 -0.69 -34.06
C ALA A 11 -24.69 -1.86 -34.24
N ALA A 12 -23.94 -2.17 -33.19
CA ALA A 12 -23.63 -3.54 -32.84
C ALA A 12 -23.53 -3.63 -31.32
N GLY A 13 -24.50 -4.31 -30.69
CA GLY A 13 -24.40 -4.67 -29.28
C GLY A 13 -23.15 -5.52 -29.05
N VAL A 14 -22.57 -5.40 -27.87
CA VAL A 14 -21.49 -6.29 -27.43
C VAL A 14 -21.98 -7.74 -27.60
N ASP A 15 -21.19 -8.56 -28.28
CA ASP A 15 -21.49 -9.98 -28.47
C ASP A 15 -21.36 -10.71 -27.12
N TYR A 16 -22.50 -10.91 -26.45
CA TYR A 16 -22.58 -11.53 -25.13
C TYR A 16 -22.25 -13.02 -25.14
N GLU A 17 -22.32 -13.71 -26.29
CA GLU A 17 -21.91 -15.12 -26.39
C GLU A 17 -20.38 -15.27 -26.26
N LEU A 18 -19.61 -14.28 -26.73
CA LEU A 18 -18.16 -14.23 -26.56
C LEU A 18 -17.76 -13.96 -25.10
N LEU A 19 -18.56 -13.19 -24.34
CA LEU A 19 -18.37 -12.93 -22.91
C LEU A 19 -18.68 -14.15 -22.03
N GLU A 20 -19.66 -14.99 -22.40
CA GLU A 20 -19.93 -16.26 -21.70
C GLU A 20 -18.87 -17.33 -21.97
N SER A 21 -18.16 -17.25 -23.11
CA SER A 21 -17.08 -18.17 -23.46
C SER A 21 -15.78 -17.94 -22.67
N CYS A 22 -15.65 -16.78 -22.00
CA CYS A 22 -14.49 -16.41 -21.17
C CYS A 22 -14.70 -16.72 -19.68
N LYS A 23 -15.34 -17.85 -19.35
CA LYS A 23 -15.29 -18.37 -17.97
C LYS A 23 -13.85 -18.81 -17.66
N PRO A 24 -13.25 -18.40 -16.53
CA PRO A 24 -11.99 -18.97 -16.11
C PRO A 24 -12.18 -20.49 -15.86
N PRO A 25 -11.18 -21.33 -16.16
CA PRO A 25 -11.26 -22.74 -15.80
C PRO A 25 -11.41 -22.85 -14.28
N SER A 26 -12.51 -23.46 -13.84
CA SER A 26 -12.70 -23.90 -12.47
C SER A 26 -11.80 -25.10 -12.21
N SER A 27 -10.52 -24.85 -11.95
CA SER A 27 -9.61 -25.86 -11.42
C SER A 27 -8.39 -25.19 -10.78
N LEU A 28 -8.31 -25.34 -9.47
CA LEU A 28 -7.10 -25.15 -8.67
C LEU A 28 -5.90 -25.85 -9.32
N CYS A 29 -4.78 -25.12 -9.43
CA CYS A 29 -3.39 -25.55 -9.47
C CYS A 29 -3.12 -27.06 -9.66
N GLU A 30 -2.73 -27.45 -10.87
CA GLU A 30 -1.77 -28.54 -11.07
C GLU A 30 -0.38 -27.93 -11.27
N TYR A 31 0.37 -27.77 -10.17
CA TYR A 31 1.83 -27.59 -10.26
C TYR A 31 2.47 -28.97 -10.40
N GLY A 32 2.99 -29.24 -11.60
CA GLY A 32 3.79 -30.43 -11.89
C GLY A 32 5.11 -30.40 -11.12
N GLY A 33 5.19 -31.20 -10.05
CA GLY A 33 6.43 -31.53 -9.34
C GLY A 33 6.31 -32.93 -8.76
N LYS A 34 7.17 -33.86 -9.18
CA LYS A 34 7.18 -35.26 -8.74
C LYS A 34 7.35 -35.35 -7.21
N VAL A 35 6.34 -35.83 -6.50
CA VAL A 35 6.47 -36.29 -5.10
C VAL A 35 5.78 -37.64 -4.96
N GLN A 36 6.47 -38.58 -4.30
CA GLN A 36 6.05 -39.97 -4.08
C GLN A 36 4.78 -40.08 -3.21
N PRO A 37 3.99 -41.18 -3.33
CA PRO A 37 2.70 -41.29 -2.67
C PRO A 37 2.87 -41.60 -1.18
N VAL A 38 2.16 -40.86 -0.33
CA VAL A 38 1.88 -41.26 1.06
C VAL A 38 0.35 -41.30 1.22
N ASP A 39 -0.12 -42.42 1.77
CA ASP A 39 -1.50 -42.84 1.85
C ASP A 39 -2.43 -41.92 2.69
N LYS A 40 -3.66 -41.78 2.18
CA LYS A 40 -4.97 -41.67 2.85
C LYS A 40 -5.05 -40.86 4.16
N TYR A 41 -5.69 -39.69 4.07
CA TYR A 41 -6.61 -39.23 5.12
C TYR A 41 -7.95 -38.76 4.53
N ASN A 42 -9.01 -39.27 5.17
CA ASN A 42 -10.44 -39.07 4.91
C ASN A 42 -10.82 -37.59 5.01
N ILE A 43 -11.47 -37.02 3.98
CA ILE A 43 -12.12 -35.71 4.06
C ILE A 43 -13.60 -35.95 4.34
N GLN A 44 -14.05 -35.58 5.54
CA GLN A 44 -15.46 -35.35 5.85
C GLN A 44 -15.77 -33.86 5.69
N ASP A 45 -16.96 -33.58 5.17
CA ASP A 45 -17.51 -32.27 4.83
C ASP A 45 -17.46 -31.25 5.98
N TYR A 46 -16.97 -30.03 5.70
CA TYR A 46 -17.11 -28.85 6.58
C TYR A 46 -18.14 -27.86 6.01
N PRO A 47 -19.07 -27.33 6.82
CA PRO A 47 -20.02 -26.29 6.39
C PRO A 47 -19.38 -24.89 6.38
N ASN A 48 -19.83 -24.06 5.42
CA ASN A 48 -19.45 -22.66 5.26
C ASN A 48 -19.89 -21.78 6.44
N SER A 49 -18.95 -21.47 7.34
CA SER A 49 -19.00 -20.32 8.26
C SER A 49 -17.58 -19.80 8.47
N PRO A 50 -17.35 -18.47 8.59
CA PRO A 50 -16.02 -17.93 8.84
C PRO A 50 -15.49 -18.42 10.20
N PRO A 51 -14.18 -18.67 10.35
CA PRO A 51 -13.61 -19.09 11.62
C PRO A 51 -13.75 -17.97 12.67
N LEU A 52 -14.15 -18.35 13.89
CA LEU A 52 -14.18 -17.47 15.05
C LEU A 52 -12.75 -16.99 15.40
N ASP A 53 -12.66 -15.75 15.87
CA ASP A 53 -11.43 -15.07 16.27
C ASP A 53 -10.70 -15.85 17.40
N PRO A 54 -9.43 -16.27 17.20
CA PRO A 54 -8.69 -17.05 18.19
C PRO A 54 -8.31 -16.27 19.47
N PHE A 55 -8.65 -14.98 19.59
CA PHE A 55 -8.33 -14.14 20.77
C PHE A 55 -9.45 -13.97 21.80
N GLU A 56 -10.56 -14.72 21.73
CA GLU A 56 -11.52 -14.81 22.85
C GLU A 56 -10.92 -15.62 24.02
N LEU A 57 -10.19 -14.92 24.89
CA LEU A 57 -9.59 -15.47 26.12
C LEU A 57 -10.67 -15.84 27.15
N THR A 58 -11.05 -17.12 27.22
CA THR A 58 -11.71 -17.67 28.40
C THR A 58 -10.67 -18.05 29.45
N SER A 59 -10.65 -17.33 30.57
CA SER A 59 -9.83 -17.63 31.75
C SER A 59 -10.24 -18.97 32.39
N SER A 60 -9.29 -19.86 32.66
CA SER A 60 -9.51 -20.99 33.57
C SER A 60 -8.26 -21.29 34.42
N PRO A 61 -8.41 -21.59 35.74
CA PRO A 61 -7.32 -21.68 36.68
C PRO A 61 -6.78 -23.12 36.80
N ASN A 62 -5.48 -23.30 37.04
CA ASN A 62 -4.98 -24.55 37.58
C ASN A 62 -3.73 -24.34 38.44
N SER A 63 -3.94 -24.40 39.75
CA SER A 63 -2.94 -24.71 40.76
C SER A 63 -2.80 -26.23 40.87
N ARG A 64 -1.58 -26.76 40.77
CA ARG A 64 -1.24 -28.08 41.32
C ARG A 64 0.14 -28.05 41.96
N ASP A 65 0.14 -28.30 43.26
CA ASP A 65 1.28 -28.60 44.10
C ASP A 65 2.01 -29.87 43.62
N TYR A 66 3.33 -29.86 43.71
CA TYR A 66 4.15 -31.07 43.65
C TYR A 66 5.13 -31.08 44.82
N ASP A 67 4.94 -32.05 45.71
CA ASP A 67 5.84 -32.36 46.81
C ASP A 67 6.71 -33.59 46.45
N ASN A 68 7.96 -33.47 46.90
CA ASN A 68 8.96 -34.49 47.25
C ASN A 68 9.98 -35.03 46.19
N PRO A 69 11.30 -34.94 46.46
CA PRO A 69 12.36 -35.50 45.61
C PRO A 69 12.84 -36.88 46.11
N SER A 70 13.33 -37.72 45.19
CA SER A 70 14.16 -38.89 45.49
C SER A 70 15.59 -38.66 44.98
N PRO A 71 16.63 -39.10 45.71
CA PRO A 71 18.02 -38.81 45.38
C PRO A 71 18.53 -39.79 44.31
N VAL A 72 19.18 -39.28 43.26
CA VAL A 72 19.92 -40.10 42.29
C VAL A 72 21.40 -40.01 42.60
N GLU A 73 22.01 -41.18 42.75
CA GLU A 73 23.42 -41.42 43.04
C GLU A 73 24.36 -41.00 41.90
N HIS A 74 25.58 -40.64 42.27
CA HIS A 74 26.69 -40.21 41.42
C HIS A 74 27.06 -41.23 40.32
N LEU A 75 27.12 -40.77 39.06
CA LEU A 75 27.77 -41.42 37.93
C LEU A 75 28.87 -40.49 37.39
N ASP A 76 30.11 -40.73 37.80
CA ASP A 76 31.31 -39.97 37.41
C ASP A 76 31.87 -40.35 36.00
N GLU A 77 31.07 -40.97 35.12
CA GLU A 77 31.46 -41.26 33.71
C GLU A 77 30.92 -40.22 32.70
N HIS A 78 30.21 -39.18 33.16
CA HIS A 78 29.59 -38.17 32.28
C HIS A 78 30.46 -36.95 31.95
N HIS A 79 31.62 -36.75 32.60
CA HIS A 79 32.38 -35.52 32.39
C HIS A 79 33.06 -35.43 31.01
N GLU A 80 33.68 -36.51 30.51
CA GLU A 80 34.32 -36.48 29.18
C GLU A 80 33.32 -36.37 28.02
N THR A 81 32.09 -36.89 28.19
CA THR A 81 31.03 -36.78 27.17
C THR A 81 30.33 -35.45 27.20
N ILE A 82 30.20 -34.79 28.37
CA ILE A 82 29.67 -33.44 28.49
C ILE A 82 30.64 -32.42 27.90
N ASP A 83 31.93 -32.51 28.21
CA ASP A 83 32.95 -31.57 27.69
C ASP A 83 33.07 -31.64 26.15
N GLN A 84 32.99 -32.85 25.56
CA GLN A 84 32.94 -32.99 24.09
C GLN A 84 31.63 -32.44 23.49
N PHE A 85 30.50 -32.60 24.17
CA PHE A 85 29.22 -32.05 23.70
C PHE A 85 29.19 -30.52 23.78
N GLU A 86 29.82 -29.93 24.82
CA GLU A 86 29.94 -28.48 24.98
C GLU A 86 30.88 -27.87 23.94
N ASP A 87 32.01 -28.52 23.63
CA ASP A 87 32.91 -28.10 22.56
C ASP A 87 32.26 -28.23 21.17
N ASP A 88 31.58 -29.35 20.88
CA ASP A 88 30.83 -29.54 19.63
C ASP A 88 29.70 -28.52 19.49
N MET A 89 29.04 -28.16 20.60
CA MET A 89 28.00 -27.13 20.60
C MET A 89 28.56 -25.72 20.45
N SER A 90 29.72 -25.43 21.03
CA SER A 90 30.42 -24.16 20.83
C SER A 90 30.73 -23.94 19.34
N ASP A 91 31.23 -24.96 18.65
CA ASP A 91 31.52 -24.87 17.21
C ASP A 91 30.25 -24.69 16.37
N ILE A 92 29.17 -25.42 16.67
CA ILE A 92 27.87 -25.27 16.00
C ILE A 92 27.24 -23.88 16.24
N LEU A 93 27.42 -23.31 17.44
CA LEU A 93 26.86 -22.01 17.81
C LEU A 93 27.78 -20.84 17.45
N SER A 94 29.06 -21.09 17.13
CA SER A 94 30.03 -20.06 16.76
C SER A 94 29.57 -19.12 15.64
N PRO A 95 28.80 -19.55 14.61
CA PRO A 95 28.30 -18.65 13.59
C PRO A 95 27.24 -17.67 14.11
N LEU A 96 26.53 -18.00 15.19
CA LEU A 96 25.52 -17.11 15.80
C LEU A 96 26.16 -15.89 16.47
N GLN A 97 27.46 -15.96 16.78
CA GLN A 97 28.22 -14.84 17.33
C GLN A 97 28.72 -13.88 16.24
N GLN A 98 28.63 -14.26 14.96
CA GLN A 98 29.05 -13.38 13.88
C GLN A 98 28.09 -12.19 13.77
N PRO A 99 28.61 -10.95 13.73
CA PRO A 99 27.77 -9.77 13.64
C PRO A 99 27.07 -9.70 12.28
N TRP A 100 25.87 -9.11 12.29
CA TRP A 100 25.19 -8.73 11.06
C TRP A 100 26.08 -7.77 10.25
N THR A 101 26.36 -8.10 8.99
CA THR A 101 27.26 -7.31 8.14
C THR A 101 26.49 -6.44 7.17
N GLU A 102 27.13 -5.34 6.72
CA GLU A 102 26.56 -4.45 5.70
C GLU A 102 26.26 -5.19 4.38
N SER A 103 26.99 -6.26 4.06
CA SER A 103 26.72 -7.06 2.85
C SER A 103 25.43 -7.88 2.98
N LEU A 104 25.14 -8.41 4.18
CA LEU A 104 23.89 -9.11 4.45
C LEU A 104 22.73 -8.11 4.42
N ASP A 105 22.93 -6.94 5.01
CA ASP A 105 21.96 -5.85 4.99
C ASP A 105 21.58 -5.43 3.55
N LYS A 106 22.58 -5.23 2.69
CA LYS A 106 22.38 -4.94 1.26
C LYS A 106 21.60 -6.03 0.54
N SER A 107 21.77 -7.28 0.93
CA SER A 107 21.05 -8.41 0.33
C SER A 107 19.57 -8.39 0.70
N VAL A 108 19.26 -8.17 1.99
CA VAL A 108 17.87 -8.07 2.48
C VAL A 108 17.17 -6.81 1.95
N ASN A 109 17.92 -5.72 1.77
CA ASN A 109 17.42 -4.45 1.25
C ASN A 109 17.42 -4.34 -0.29
N ALA A 110 17.82 -5.36 -1.03
CA ALA A 110 17.99 -5.26 -2.49
C ALA A 110 16.70 -4.79 -3.22
N PRO A 111 15.49 -5.33 -2.93
CA PRO A 111 14.25 -4.84 -3.54
C PRO A 111 13.96 -3.36 -3.23
N TYR A 112 14.15 -2.93 -1.98
CA TYR A 112 13.96 -1.53 -1.59
C TYR A 112 14.94 -0.60 -2.33
N ARG A 113 16.23 -0.98 -2.36
CA ARG A 113 17.28 -0.20 -3.03
C ARG A 113 17.00 -0.05 -4.53
N TYR A 114 16.48 -1.10 -5.16
CA TYR A 114 16.04 -1.05 -6.55
C TYR A 114 14.96 0.02 -6.74
N VAL A 115 13.85 -0.03 -6.01
CA VAL A 115 12.75 0.96 -6.15
C VAL A 115 13.20 2.38 -5.78
N ALA A 116 14.01 2.52 -4.74
CA ALA A 116 14.55 3.81 -4.32
C ALA A 116 15.50 4.43 -5.36
N SER A 117 16.14 3.60 -6.21
CA SER A 117 17.01 4.07 -7.29
C SER A 117 16.26 4.55 -8.54
N LEU A 118 14.98 4.17 -8.69
CA LEU A 118 14.17 4.56 -9.83
C LEU A 118 13.79 6.05 -9.75
N PRO A 119 13.94 6.84 -10.84
CA PRO A 119 13.70 8.27 -10.82
C PRO A 119 12.25 8.61 -10.46
N GLY A 120 12.06 9.34 -9.35
CA GLY A 120 10.77 9.83 -8.88
C GLY A 120 10.64 11.36 -8.99
N LYS A 121 9.41 11.89 -8.85
CA LYS A 121 9.14 13.35 -8.89
C LYS A 121 9.47 14.10 -7.59
N ASP A 122 9.89 13.37 -6.56
CA ASP A 122 10.10 13.80 -5.17
C ASP A 122 9.05 14.83 -4.69
N PHE A 123 7.78 14.48 -4.86
CA PHE A 123 6.68 15.35 -4.48
C PHE A 123 6.60 15.55 -2.96
N ARG A 124 6.90 14.50 -2.19
CA ARG A 124 6.87 14.51 -0.72
C ARG A 124 7.98 15.41 -0.18
N GLY A 125 9.23 15.29 -0.64
CA GLY A 125 10.32 16.18 -0.21
C GLY A 125 10.00 17.67 -0.42
N LYS A 126 9.35 18.01 -1.55
CA LYS A 126 8.89 19.39 -1.81
C LYS A 126 7.84 19.87 -0.81
N ILE A 127 6.90 19.00 -0.42
CA ILE A 127 5.90 19.32 0.61
C ILE A 127 6.56 19.52 1.97
N LEU A 128 7.47 18.64 2.37
CA LEU A 128 8.19 18.77 3.65
C LEU A 128 8.98 20.08 3.68
N ALA A 129 9.70 20.39 2.60
CA ALA A 129 10.43 21.66 2.47
C ALA A 129 9.49 22.87 2.55
N ALA A 130 8.31 22.81 1.90
CA ALA A 130 7.32 23.87 1.98
C ALA A 130 6.75 24.01 3.41
N CYS A 131 6.38 22.93 4.08
CA CYS A 131 5.92 22.98 5.48
C CYS A 131 7.00 23.55 6.42
N ASN A 132 8.28 23.28 6.14
CA ASN A 132 9.38 23.78 6.97
C ASN A 132 9.56 25.30 6.90
N VAL A 133 8.98 25.99 5.90
CA VAL A 133 8.88 27.45 5.89
C VAL A 133 8.13 27.98 7.12
N TRP A 134 7.14 27.23 7.60
CA TRP A 134 6.41 27.57 8.83
C TRP A 134 7.01 26.94 10.07
N LEU A 135 7.38 25.67 10.00
CA LEU A 135 7.77 24.88 11.17
C LEU A 135 9.23 25.12 11.61
N GLN A 136 10.08 25.65 10.73
CA GLN A 136 11.45 26.09 11.07
C GLN A 136 12.26 25.05 11.88
N ILE A 137 12.15 23.78 11.49
CA ILE A 137 12.76 22.66 12.20
C ILE A 137 14.27 22.65 11.96
N ASP A 138 15.02 22.26 12.99
CA ASP A 138 16.46 22.05 12.87
C ASP A 138 16.80 21.03 11.76
N LYS A 139 17.89 21.31 11.03
CA LYS A 139 18.29 20.53 9.86
C LYS A 139 18.54 19.06 10.19
N HIS A 140 19.03 18.73 11.39
CA HIS A 140 19.25 17.36 11.80
C HIS A 140 17.93 16.59 11.93
N PHE A 141 16.94 17.16 12.62
CA PHE A 141 15.63 16.53 12.79
C PHE A 141 14.87 16.42 11.47
N LEU A 142 14.88 17.49 10.66
CA LEU A 142 14.24 17.50 9.36
C LEU A 142 14.82 16.40 8.45
N GLY A 143 16.15 16.28 8.38
CA GLY A 143 16.80 15.27 7.55
C GLY A 143 16.51 13.83 7.97
N THR A 144 16.26 13.57 9.25
CA THR A 144 15.81 12.26 9.72
C THR A 144 14.34 12.01 9.33
N ILE A 145 13.45 12.99 9.52
CA ILE A 145 12.04 12.88 9.14
C ILE A 145 11.89 12.67 7.63
N GLU A 146 12.61 13.42 6.80
CA GLU A 146 12.63 13.27 5.34
C GLU A 146 13.03 11.85 4.93
N ARG A 147 14.06 11.28 5.59
CA ARG A 147 14.53 9.91 5.33
C ARG A 147 13.47 8.88 5.72
N VAL A 148 12.87 9.02 6.91
CA VAL A 148 11.80 8.14 7.39
C VAL A 148 10.61 8.15 6.43
N VAL A 149 10.14 9.33 6.02
CA VAL A 149 9.02 9.46 5.07
C VAL A 149 9.35 8.84 3.71
N ALA A 150 10.59 9.02 3.22
CA ALA A 150 11.04 8.41 1.97
C ALA A 150 11.13 6.87 2.07
N MET A 151 11.62 6.35 3.21
CA MET A 151 11.69 4.92 3.48
C MET A 151 10.30 4.30 3.48
N LEU A 152 9.38 4.87 4.27
CA LEU A 152 8.00 4.40 4.35
C LEU A 152 7.29 4.48 3.01
N HIS A 153 7.47 5.57 2.25
CA HIS A 153 6.87 5.70 0.94
C HIS A 153 7.34 4.61 -0.03
N ASN A 154 8.65 4.39 -0.14
CA ASN A 154 9.14 3.38 -1.08
C ASN A 154 8.80 1.97 -0.59
N ALA A 155 8.89 1.68 0.72
CA ALA A 155 8.48 0.41 1.28
C ALA A 155 6.99 0.13 1.05
N SER A 156 6.12 1.12 1.16
CA SER A 156 4.70 0.94 0.87
C SER A 156 4.46 0.65 -0.61
N LEU A 157 5.23 1.24 -1.54
CA LEU A 157 5.12 0.92 -2.97
C LEU A 157 5.49 -0.54 -3.26
N LEU A 158 6.52 -1.09 -2.59
CA LEU A 158 6.89 -2.51 -2.74
C LEU A 158 5.71 -3.43 -2.39
N ILE A 159 5.03 -3.13 -1.29
CA ILE A 159 3.91 -3.93 -0.79
C ILE A 159 2.65 -3.71 -1.63
N ASP A 160 2.35 -2.46 -1.99
CA ASP A 160 1.21 -2.07 -2.84
C ASP A 160 1.31 -2.73 -4.23
N ASP A 161 2.47 -2.67 -4.88
CA ASP A 161 2.70 -3.33 -6.19
C ASP A 161 2.37 -4.83 -6.14
N ILE A 162 2.69 -5.51 -5.04
CA ILE A 162 2.35 -6.94 -4.86
C ILE A 162 0.85 -7.13 -4.61
N GLN A 163 0.27 -6.29 -3.74
CA GLN A 163 -1.14 -6.39 -3.36
C GLN A 163 -2.06 -6.11 -4.56
N ASP A 164 -1.63 -5.28 -5.49
CA ASP A 164 -2.34 -4.90 -6.70
C ASP A 164 -1.98 -5.75 -7.92
N GLY A 165 -0.84 -6.44 -7.89
CA GLY A 165 -0.34 -7.22 -9.02
C GLY A 165 0.19 -6.33 -10.15
N SER A 166 0.71 -5.15 -9.81
CA SER A 166 1.22 -4.16 -10.76
C SER A 166 2.49 -4.67 -11.44
N ALA A 167 2.52 -4.68 -12.77
CA ALA A 167 3.68 -5.17 -13.53
C ALA A 167 4.82 -4.14 -13.60
N LEU A 168 4.47 -2.85 -13.55
CA LEU A 168 5.40 -1.75 -13.76
C LEU A 168 5.38 -0.73 -12.62
N ARG A 169 6.55 -0.19 -12.31
CA ARG A 169 6.73 0.93 -11.39
C ARG A 169 7.71 1.93 -11.98
N ARG A 170 7.26 3.17 -12.19
CA ARG A 170 8.07 4.28 -12.75
C ARG A 170 8.70 3.90 -14.11
N GLY A 171 7.99 3.12 -14.92
CA GLY A 171 8.43 2.67 -16.25
C GLY A 171 9.45 1.52 -16.24
N ALA A 172 9.73 0.92 -15.08
CA ALA A 172 10.56 -0.29 -14.95
C ALA A 172 9.72 -1.44 -14.35
N PRO A 173 10.16 -2.71 -14.47
CA PRO A 173 9.47 -3.83 -13.81
C PRO A 173 9.31 -3.58 -12.31
N ALA A 174 8.16 -3.94 -11.75
CA ALA A 174 7.94 -3.88 -10.31
C ALA A 174 8.97 -4.75 -9.56
N ALA A 175 9.26 -4.42 -8.30
CA ALA A 175 10.33 -5.11 -7.56
C ALA A 175 10.09 -6.62 -7.42
N HIS A 176 8.83 -7.03 -7.25
CA HIS A 176 8.47 -8.45 -7.11
C HIS A 176 8.63 -9.24 -8.42
N GLU A 177 8.57 -8.57 -9.58
CA GLU A 177 8.88 -9.18 -10.89
C GLU A 177 10.38 -9.48 -11.05
N VAL A 178 11.24 -8.75 -10.34
CA VAL A 178 12.70 -8.92 -10.42
C VAL A 178 13.23 -9.84 -9.32
N TYR A 179 12.77 -9.65 -8.08
CA TYR A 179 13.30 -10.30 -6.88
C TYR A 179 12.37 -11.38 -6.31
N GLY A 180 11.17 -11.52 -6.86
CA GLY A 180 10.13 -12.39 -6.34
C GLY A 180 9.32 -11.74 -5.19
N ILE A 181 8.10 -12.24 -5.02
CA ILE A 181 7.13 -11.76 -4.03
C ILE A 181 7.70 -11.85 -2.60
N ALA A 182 8.22 -13.02 -2.21
CA ALA A 182 8.66 -13.26 -0.83
C ALA A 182 9.79 -12.31 -0.38
N ALA A 183 10.82 -12.13 -1.22
CA ALA A 183 11.93 -11.23 -0.92
C ALA A 183 11.46 -9.77 -0.86
N THR A 184 10.53 -9.38 -1.73
CA THR A 184 10.01 -8.01 -1.80
C THR A 184 9.14 -7.68 -0.58
N ILE A 185 8.27 -8.61 -0.14
CA ILE A 185 7.50 -8.45 1.12
C ILE A 185 8.45 -8.29 2.30
N ASN A 186 9.43 -9.20 2.42
CA ASN A 186 10.37 -9.15 3.53
C ASN A 186 11.16 -7.83 3.55
N SER A 187 11.65 -7.38 2.40
CA SER A 187 12.38 -6.11 2.25
C SER A 187 11.51 -4.90 2.62
N GLY A 188 10.27 -4.85 2.15
CA GLY A 188 9.33 -3.77 2.50
C GLY A 188 9.04 -3.72 4.00
N ASN A 189 8.73 -4.86 4.61
CA ASN A 189 8.45 -4.95 6.05
C ASN A 189 9.68 -4.60 6.89
N TYR A 190 10.86 -5.08 6.51
CA TYR A 190 12.12 -4.75 7.16
C TYR A 190 12.35 -3.22 7.18
N VAL A 191 12.13 -2.54 6.05
CA VAL A 191 12.30 -1.08 5.95
C VAL A 191 11.29 -0.31 6.79
N TYR A 192 10.07 -0.82 7.02
CA TYR A 192 9.14 -0.20 7.98
C TYR A 192 9.72 -0.13 9.39
N PHE A 193 10.36 -1.21 9.85
CA PHE A 193 10.97 -1.25 11.18
C PHE A 193 12.28 -0.44 11.25
N GLU A 194 13.06 -0.40 10.18
CA GLU A 194 14.23 0.49 10.10
C GLU A 194 13.83 1.97 10.15
N ALA A 195 12.74 2.34 9.47
CA ALA A 195 12.20 3.71 9.52
C ALA A 195 11.74 4.07 10.93
N GLN A 196 11.08 3.14 11.64
CA GLN A 196 10.72 3.29 13.04
C GLN A 196 11.96 3.47 13.93
N SER A 197 13.00 2.66 13.71
CA SER A 197 14.27 2.72 14.45
C SER A 197 14.95 4.09 14.37
N GLN A 198 14.91 4.74 13.20
CA GLN A 198 15.47 6.08 13.05
C GLN A 198 14.76 7.13 13.92
N LEU A 199 13.45 7.03 14.10
CA LEU A 199 12.72 7.94 15.00
C LEU A 199 13.08 7.72 16.48
N MET A 200 13.42 6.49 16.87
CA MET A 200 13.84 6.20 18.24
C MET A 200 15.16 6.88 18.63
N SER A 201 15.98 7.25 17.65
CA SER A 201 17.24 7.97 17.86
C SER A 201 17.07 9.47 18.14
N LEU A 202 15.87 10.02 17.90
CA LEU A 202 15.59 11.44 18.08
C LEU A 202 15.11 11.77 19.51
N PRO A 203 15.29 13.04 19.97
CA PRO A 203 14.57 13.54 21.12
C PRO A 203 13.06 13.41 20.92
N ARG A 204 12.30 13.30 22.03
CA ARG A 204 10.84 13.06 22.01
C ARG A 204 10.44 11.76 21.27
N SER A 205 11.32 10.76 21.22
CA SER A 205 11.09 9.49 20.53
C SER A 205 9.76 8.82 20.87
N LEU A 206 9.31 8.86 22.13
CA LEU A 206 8.02 8.28 22.51
C LEU A 206 6.85 8.92 21.75
N GLU A 207 6.82 10.25 21.64
CA GLU A 207 5.79 10.98 20.89
C GLU A 207 5.87 10.68 19.39
N LEU A 208 7.08 10.66 18.82
CA LEU A 208 7.30 10.33 17.41
C LEU A 208 6.87 8.91 17.07
N ILE A 209 7.13 7.94 17.95
CA ILE A 209 6.71 6.55 17.77
C ILE A 209 5.20 6.38 17.94
N THR A 210 4.56 7.13 18.84
CA THR A 210 3.09 7.16 18.93
C THR A 210 2.48 7.67 17.63
N ILE A 211 2.96 8.80 17.11
CA ILE A 211 2.51 9.35 15.81
C ILE A 211 2.75 8.34 14.69
N PHE A 212 3.94 7.71 14.65
CA PHE A 212 4.27 6.67 13.69
C PHE A 212 3.26 5.53 13.73
N ASN A 213 3.03 4.94 14.89
CA ASN A 213 2.15 3.78 15.03
C ASN A 213 0.70 4.13 14.66
N GLU A 214 0.19 5.28 15.12
CA GLU A 214 -1.16 5.74 14.79
C GLU A 214 -1.37 5.86 13.28
N GLU A 215 -0.47 6.56 12.58
CA GLU A 215 -0.64 6.78 11.15
C GLU A 215 -0.34 5.55 10.30
N LEU A 216 0.57 4.66 10.73
CA LEU A 216 0.79 3.38 10.05
C LEU A 216 -0.43 2.45 10.21
N VAL A 217 -1.08 2.43 11.38
CA VAL A 217 -2.34 1.70 11.56
C VAL A 217 -3.43 2.28 10.66
N ASN A 218 -3.55 3.60 10.58
CA ASN A 218 -4.51 4.24 9.67
C ASN A 218 -4.21 3.91 8.20
N LEU A 219 -2.95 3.96 7.78
CA LEU A 219 -2.55 3.57 6.42
C LEU A 219 -3.01 2.15 6.09
N HIS A 220 -2.80 1.19 6.99
CA HIS A 220 -3.23 -0.19 6.80
C HIS A 220 -4.76 -0.36 6.85
N ARG A 221 -5.48 0.41 7.66
CA ARG A 221 -6.95 0.44 7.65
C ARG A 221 -7.49 0.91 6.29
N GLY A 222 -6.89 1.98 5.74
CA GLY A 222 -7.22 2.47 4.41
C GLY A 222 -6.94 1.43 3.33
N GLN A 223 -5.72 0.90 3.29
CA GLN A 223 -5.33 -0.14 2.33
C GLN A 223 -6.20 -1.39 2.43
N GLY A 224 -6.51 -1.83 3.65
CA GLY A 224 -7.34 -3.00 3.90
C GLY A 224 -8.76 -2.85 3.36
N MET A 225 -9.37 -1.66 3.50
CA MET A 225 -10.70 -1.40 2.93
C MET A 225 -10.68 -1.33 1.41
N ASP A 226 -9.65 -0.74 0.81
CA ASP A 226 -9.47 -0.70 -0.65
C ASP A 226 -9.39 -2.13 -1.24
N ILE A 227 -8.54 -2.97 -0.64
CA ILE A 227 -8.42 -4.40 -1.00
C ILE A 227 -9.73 -5.15 -0.77
N TYR A 228 -10.38 -4.93 0.39
CA TYR A 228 -11.63 -5.60 0.72
C TYR A 228 -12.72 -5.30 -0.31
N TRP A 229 -12.92 -4.03 -0.68
CA TRP A 229 -13.90 -3.66 -1.69
C TRP A 229 -13.58 -4.29 -3.03
N ARG A 230 -12.33 -4.16 -3.49
CA ARG A 230 -11.83 -4.72 -4.75
C ARG A 230 -12.08 -6.23 -4.84
N ASP A 231 -11.70 -6.99 -3.82
CA ASP A 231 -11.71 -8.46 -3.89
C ASP A 231 -13.07 -9.07 -3.54
N THR A 232 -13.91 -8.38 -2.75
CA THR A 232 -15.29 -8.81 -2.48
C THR A 232 -16.32 -8.23 -3.45
N PHE A 233 -15.90 -7.28 -4.30
CA PHE A 233 -16.78 -6.48 -5.15
C PHE A 233 -17.90 -5.77 -4.37
N SER A 234 -17.60 -5.34 -3.15
CA SER A 234 -18.48 -4.53 -2.32
C SER A 234 -18.30 -3.07 -2.71
N VAL A 235 -19.26 -2.50 -3.43
CA VAL A 235 -19.18 -1.12 -3.94
C VAL A 235 -19.26 -0.11 -2.77
N PRO A 236 -18.23 0.71 -2.54
CA PRO A 236 -18.26 1.73 -1.51
C PRO A 236 -19.15 2.92 -1.91
N THR A 237 -19.67 3.66 -0.93
CA THR A 237 -20.20 5.00 -1.19
C THR A 237 -19.05 5.99 -1.39
N GLU A 238 -19.34 7.18 -1.93
CA GLU A 238 -18.33 8.24 -2.03
C GLU A 238 -17.77 8.63 -0.64
N ALA A 239 -18.63 8.69 0.38
CA ALA A 239 -18.21 9.00 1.75
C ALA A 239 -17.26 7.93 2.32
N ASP A 240 -17.55 6.65 2.08
CA ASP A 240 -16.68 5.55 2.47
C ASP A 240 -15.31 5.68 1.80
N TYR A 241 -15.30 5.94 0.50
CA TYR A 241 -14.06 6.12 -0.27
C TYR A 241 -13.24 7.30 0.26
N LEU A 242 -13.85 8.46 0.50
CA LEU A 242 -13.16 9.63 1.07
C LEU A 242 -12.54 9.31 2.44
N HIS A 243 -13.24 8.54 3.28
CA HIS A 243 -12.70 8.08 4.55
C HIS A 243 -11.54 7.09 4.37
N MET A 244 -11.63 6.17 3.40
CA MET A 244 -10.56 5.23 3.07
C MET A 244 -9.30 5.97 2.59
N ILE A 245 -9.42 6.90 1.63
CA ILE A 245 -8.25 7.59 1.08
C ILE A 245 -7.63 8.59 2.06
N SER A 246 -8.43 9.15 2.97
CA SER A 246 -7.92 9.90 4.11
C SER A 246 -7.00 9.03 4.98
N ASN A 247 -7.33 7.74 5.14
CA ASN A 247 -6.51 6.80 5.89
C ASN A 247 -5.28 6.31 5.09
N LYS A 248 -5.46 5.85 3.84
CA LYS A 248 -4.40 5.31 2.97
C LYS A 248 -3.37 6.36 2.57
N THR A 249 -3.77 7.34 1.76
CA THR A 249 -2.87 8.35 1.19
C THR A 249 -2.70 9.56 2.11
N GLY A 250 -3.78 9.97 2.76
CA GLY A 250 -3.73 11.01 3.79
C GLY A 250 -2.88 10.61 5.01
N GLY A 251 -2.82 9.32 5.36
CA GLY A 251 -2.04 8.81 6.50
C GLY A 251 -0.55 9.12 6.39
N LEU A 252 0.06 8.94 5.22
CA LEU A 252 1.48 9.23 5.04
C LEU A 252 1.78 10.74 5.02
N PHE A 253 0.87 11.57 4.50
CA PHE A 253 1.01 13.04 4.58
C PHE A 253 0.84 13.54 6.01
N ARG A 254 -0.18 13.06 6.72
CA ARG A 254 -0.38 13.35 8.14
C ARG A 254 0.81 12.90 8.97
N LEU A 255 1.35 11.70 8.73
CA LEU A 255 2.54 11.22 9.41
C LEU A 255 3.70 12.21 9.27
N ALA A 256 4.05 12.58 8.03
CA ALA A 256 5.15 13.49 7.77
C ALA A 256 4.96 14.83 8.51
N ILE A 257 3.76 15.41 8.40
CA ILE A 257 3.44 16.71 8.99
C ILE A 257 3.38 16.65 10.51
N ARG A 258 2.78 15.61 11.11
CA ARG A 258 2.72 15.42 12.56
C ARG A 258 4.10 15.18 13.16
N LEU A 259 4.96 14.40 12.50
CA LEU A 259 6.36 14.22 12.93
C LEU A 259 7.11 15.56 12.91
N MET A 260 6.90 16.37 11.87
CA MET A 260 7.48 17.71 11.77
C MET A 260 6.97 18.64 12.88
N MET A 261 5.66 18.67 13.14
CA MET A 261 5.06 19.46 14.21
C MET A 261 5.60 19.05 15.59
N ALA A 262 5.76 17.75 15.85
CA ALA A 262 6.25 17.23 17.14
C ALA A 262 7.69 17.64 17.48
N VAL A 263 8.52 18.00 16.49
CA VAL A 263 9.90 18.48 16.68
C VAL A 263 10.05 19.99 16.44
N SER A 264 8.96 20.68 16.12
CA SER A 264 8.93 22.13 15.92
C SER A 264 8.59 22.83 17.24
N ASP A 265 8.99 24.10 17.36
CA ASP A 265 8.53 25.02 18.40
C ASP A 265 7.31 25.84 17.95
N SER A 266 6.79 25.60 16.74
CA SER A 266 5.60 26.26 16.19
C SER A 266 4.31 25.60 16.67
N ASP A 267 3.34 26.40 17.11
CA ASP A 267 1.98 25.94 17.45
C ASP A 267 1.06 25.79 16.22
N LEU A 268 1.61 25.90 15.00
CA LEU A 268 0.81 25.84 13.78
C LEU A 268 0.29 24.41 13.53
N ASP A 269 -1.04 24.24 13.61
CA ASP A 269 -1.69 23.00 13.22
C ASP A 269 -1.87 22.90 11.70
N LEU A 270 -1.21 21.91 11.10
CA LEU A 270 -1.25 21.62 9.68
C LEU A 270 -2.04 20.35 9.34
N VAL A 271 -2.69 19.70 10.31
CA VAL A 271 -3.38 18.41 10.11
C VAL A 271 -4.57 18.54 9.15
N GLU A 272 -5.39 19.59 9.30
CA GLU A 272 -6.51 19.82 8.38
C GLU A 272 -6.00 20.01 6.93
N PHE A 273 -4.93 20.77 6.77
CA PHE A 273 -4.30 20.98 5.47
C PHE A 273 -3.73 19.68 4.89
N ALA A 274 -3.07 18.86 5.71
CA ALA A 274 -2.56 17.54 5.33
C ALA A 274 -3.67 16.62 4.80
N ASN A 275 -4.82 16.62 5.46
CA ASN A 275 -5.98 15.81 5.06
C ASN A 275 -6.50 16.23 3.68
N VAL A 276 -6.71 17.54 3.47
CA VAL A 276 -7.19 18.06 2.18
C VAL A 276 -6.19 17.78 1.07
N LEU A 277 -4.90 17.95 1.35
CA LEU A 277 -3.82 17.66 0.39
C LEU A 277 -3.79 16.17 0.01
N GLY A 278 -3.97 15.28 0.98
CA GLY A 278 -4.06 13.84 0.74
C GLY A 278 -5.24 13.46 -0.14
N LEU A 279 -6.41 14.05 0.10
CA LEU A 279 -7.61 13.84 -0.73
C LEU A 279 -7.39 14.32 -2.16
N LEU A 280 -6.90 15.56 -2.32
CA LEU A 280 -6.62 16.14 -3.63
C LEU A 280 -5.60 15.29 -4.40
N PHE A 281 -4.54 14.85 -3.74
CA PHE A 281 -3.49 14.04 -4.35
C PHE A 281 -4.03 12.68 -4.84
N GLN A 282 -4.84 11.99 -4.04
CA GLN A 282 -5.37 10.68 -4.44
C GLN A 282 -6.40 10.80 -5.56
N ILE A 283 -7.35 11.74 -5.47
CA ILE A 283 -8.35 11.94 -6.52
C ILE A 283 -7.69 12.36 -7.84
N GLN A 284 -6.59 13.12 -7.77
CA GLN A 284 -5.77 13.42 -8.94
C GLN A 284 -5.08 12.17 -9.52
N ASP A 285 -4.52 11.28 -8.69
CA ASP A 285 -3.89 10.04 -9.17
C ASP A 285 -4.92 9.15 -9.88
N ASP A 286 -6.10 8.97 -9.29
CA ASP A 286 -7.23 8.23 -9.87
C ASP A 286 -7.67 8.84 -11.21
N TYR A 287 -7.78 10.17 -11.29
CA TYR A 287 -8.14 10.85 -12.53
C TYR A 287 -7.05 10.67 -13.61
N LYS A 288 -5.77 10.85 -13.24
CA LYS A 288 -4.64 10.74 -14.17
C LYS A 288 -4.39 9.31 -14.62
N ASN A 289 -4.75 8.31 -13.83
CA ASN A 289 -4.68 6.89 -14.21
C ASN A 289 -5.51 6.61 -15.48
N LEU A 290 -6.63 7.30 -15.63
CA LEU A 290 -7.58 7.12 -16.73
C LEU A 290 -7.35 8.06 -17.92
N THR A 291 -6.64 9.17 -17.73
CA THR A 291 -6.61 10.29 -18.70
C THR A 291 -5.21 10.68 -19.18
N SER A 292 -4.14 10.24 -18.51
CA SER A 292 -2.79 10.74 -18.77
C SER A 292 -1.91 9.74 -19.54
N ASP A 293 -1.54 10.09 -20.77
CA ASP A 293 -0.55 9.35 -21.58
C ASP A 293 0.79 9.17 -20.85
N LYS A 294 1.18 10.15 -20.05
CA LYS A 294 2.41 10.07 -19.24
C LYS A 294 2.28 9.03 -18.14
N MET A 295 1.12 8.91 -17.51
CA MET A 295 0.90 7.90 -16.48
C MET A 295 0.86 6.51 -17.12
N GLU A 296 0.19 6.38 -18.27
CA GLU A 296 0.18 5.18 -19.10
C GLU A 296 1.61 4.67 -19.38
N ALA A 297 2.54 5.55 -19.77
CA ALA A 297 3.93 5.17 -20.02
C ALA A 297 4.70 4.68 -18.77
N THR A 298 4.22 4.97 -17.55
CA THR A 298 4.94 4.67 -16.29
C THR A 298 4.35 3.55 -15.45
N LYS A 299 3.05 3.30 -15.60
CA LYS A 299 2.22 2.38 -14.82
C LYS A 299 1.52 1.36 -15.74
N GLY A 300 1.01 1.85 -16.88
CA GLY A 300 0.26 1.07 -17.85
C GLY A 300 -1.07 1.78 -18.17
N PHE A 301 -1.71 1.42 -19.28
CA PHE A 301 -2.97 2.04 -19.68
C PHE A 301 -4.09 1.66 -18.70
N CYS A 302 -4.68 2.65 -18.02
CA CYS A 302 -5.76 2.49 -17.04
C CYS A 302 -5.55 1.33 -16.06
N GLU A 303 -4.39 1.29 -15.40
CA GLU A 303 -4.00 0.18 -14.52
C GLU A 303 -5.01 -0.07 -13.40
N ASP A 304 -5.68 0.97 -12.87
CA ASP A 304 -6.71 0.81 -11.82
C ASP A 304 -7.87 -0.10 -12.29
N LEU A 305 -8.17 -0.11 -13.59
CA LEU A 305 -9.18 -1.00 -14.18
C LEU A 305 -8.69 -2.44 -14.30
N THR A 306 -7.39 -2.65 -14.54
CA THR A 306 -6.77 -3.99 -14.50
C THR A 306 -6.74 -4.53 -13.09
N GLU A 307 -6.44 -3.69 -12.11
CA GLU A 307 -6.44 -4.07 -10.69
C GLU A 307 -7.87 -4.37 -10.18
N GLY A 308 -8.89 -3.80 -10.85
CA GLY A 308 -10.30 -3.92 -10.48
C GLY A 308 -10.69 -2.96 -9.35
N LYS A 309 -9.96 -1.86 -9.18
CA LYS A 309 -10.15 -0.88 -8.10
C LYS A 309 -11.41 -0.04 -8.29
N PHE A 310 -11.99 0.35 -7.16
CA PHE A 310 -13.07 1.33 -7.10
C PHE A 310 -12.49 2.73 -6.94
N SER A 311 -11.93 3.29 -8.02
CA SER A 311 -11.41 4.67 -8.04
C SER A 311 -12.53 5.70 -7.97
N TYR A 312 -12.23 6.94 -7.59
CA TYR A 312 -13.21 8.01 -7.43
C TYR A 312 -14.17 8.19 -8.64
N PRO A 313 -13.69 8.32 -9.90
CA PRO A 313 -14.59 8.43 -11.06
C PRO A 313 -15.45 7.17 -11.29
N VAL A 314 -14.92 5.98 -10.97
CA VAL A 314 -15.63 4.70 -11.09
C VAL A 314 -16.77 4.62 -10.08
N ILE A 315 -16.51 4.99 -8.82
CA ILE A 315 -17.54 5.04 -7.77
C ILE A 315 -18.67 5.98 -8.17
N HIS A 316 -18.34 7.20 -8.61
CA HIS A 316 -19.36 8.15 -9.08
C HIS A 316 -20.18 7.56 -10.24
N ALA A 317 -19.54 6.88 -11.20
CA ALA A 317 -20.25 6.29 -12.34
C ALA A 317 -21.26 5.23 -11.90
N ILE A 318 -20.86 4.35 -10.99
CA ILE A 318 -21.68 3.26 -10.46
C ILE A 318 -22.90 3.81 -9.70
N HIS A 319 -22.76 4.95 -9.02
CA HIS A 319 -23.83 5.61 -8.26
C HIS A 319 -24.61 6.68 -9.04
N SER A 320 -24.23 6.98 -10.28
CA SER A 320 -24.84 8.06 -11.10
C SER A 320 -26.31 7.81 -11.49
N GLY A 321 -26.84 6.60 -11.23
CA GLY A 321 -28.19 6.19 -11.62
C GLY A 321 -28.36 5.91 -13.12
N ARG A 322 -27.25 5.91 -13.89
CA ARG A 322 -27.23 5.51 -15.30
C ARG A 322 -27.14 3.99 -15.44
N ASP A 323 -27.64 3.46 -16.55
CA ASP A 323 -27.59 2.02 -16.87
C ASP A 323 -26.20 1.58 -17.38
N VAL A 324 -25.17 1.80 -16.56
CA VAL A 324 -23.78 1.41 -16.83
C VAL A 324 -23.16 0.59 -15.69
N HIS A 325 -23.82 0.56 -14.52
CA HIS A 325 -23.34 -0.11 -13.31
C HIS A 325 -22.94 -1.56 -13.57
N SER A 326 -23.87 -2.36 -14.12
CA SER A 326 -23.65 -3.80 -14.35
C SER A 326 -22.47 -4.05 -15.29
N GLU A 327 -22.30 -3.19 -16.29
CA GLU A 327 -21.23 -3.29 -17.27
C GLU A 327 -19.86 -2.95 -16.66
N ILE A 328 -19.76 -1.82 -15.95
CA ILE A 328 -18.53 -1.41 -15.26
C ILE A 328 -18.09 -2.50 -14.26
N LEU A 329 -19.01 -3.01 -13.44
CA LEU A 329 -18.68 -4.07 -12.47
C LEU A 329 -18.21 -5.35 -13.14
N LYS A 330 -18.82 -5.76 -14.26
CA LYS A 330 -18.37 -6.94 -15.01
C LYS A 330 -16.94 -6.75 -15.52
N ILE A 331 -16.62 -5.58 -16.06
CA ILE A 331 -15.27 -5.31 -16.58
C ILE A 331 -14.24 -5.26 -15.46
N LEU A 332 -14.53 -4.60 -14.34
CA LEU A 332 -13.64 -4.60 -13.16
C LEU A 332 -13.39 -6.02 -12.63
N ARG A 333 -14.43 -6.87 -12.61
CA ARG A 333 -14.31 -8.29 -12.20
C ARG A 333 -13.38 -9.11 -13.08
N LEU A 334 -13.26 -8.75 -14.36
CA LEU A 334 -12.37 -9.46 -15.28
C LEU A 334 -10.89 -9.18 -15.00
N LYS A 335 -10.56 -8.11 -14.25
CA LYS A 335 -9.18 -7.65 -14.04
C LYS A 335 -8.38 -7.63 -15.36
N THR A 336 -9.01 -7.07 -16.39
CA THR A 336 -8.58 -7.25 -17.78
C THR A 336 -7.36 -6.40 -18.13
N ASP A 337 -6.49 -6.96 -18.96
CA ASP A 337 -5.38 -6.28 -19.63
C ASP A 337 -5.78 -5.69 -21.00
N LYS A 338 -6.99 -5.98 -21.50
CA LYS A 338 -7.44 -5.62 -22.85
C LYS A 338 -7.80 -4.14 -22.96
N ASP A 339 -7.00 -3.39 -23.73
CA ASP A 339 -7.18 -1.95 -23.93
C ASP A 339 -8.57 -1.54 -24.42
N TYR A 340 -9.22 -2.33 -25.30
CA TYR A 340 -10.54 -1.96 -25.81
C TYR A 340 -11.62 -1.97 -24.70
N LEU A 341 -11.53 -2.86 -23.72
CA LEU A 341 -12.44 -2.89 -22.57
C LEU A 341 -12.19 -1.69 -21.65
N LYS A 342 -10.91 -1.36 -21.43
CA LYS A 342 -10.51 -0.18 -20.64
C LYS A 342 -11.00 1.12 -21.29
N ARG A 343 -10.77 1.29 -22.60
CA ARG A 343 -11.26 2.44 -23.39
C ARG A 343 -12.78 2.55 -23.34
N HIS A 344 -13.48 1.41 -23.37
CA HIS A 344 -14.93 1.38 -23.24
C HIS A 344 -15.38 1.93 -21.88
N VAL A 345 -14.80 1.46 -20.77
CA VAL A 345 -15.10 2.01 -19.43
C VAL A 345 -14.82 3.51 -19.40
N VAL A 346 -13.65 3.97 -19.86
CA VAL A 346 -13.32 5.41 -19.90
C VAL A 346 -14.34 6.21 -20.72
N SER A 347 -14.83 5.66 -21.83
CA SER A 347 -15.89 6.30 -22.63
C SER A 347 -17.22 6.40 -21.86
N LEU A 348 -17.60 5.37 -21.09
CA LEU A 348 -18.79 5.43 -20.22
C LEU A 348 -18.63 6.51 -19.15
N LEU A 349 -17.46 6.56 -18.50
CA LEU A 349 -17.13 7.55 -17.47
C LEU A 349 -17.17 8.99 -18.02
N ALA A 350 -16.69 9.20 -19.24
CA ALA A 350 -16.64 10.52 -19.86
C ALA A 350 -18.00 10.94 -20.42
N ASN A 351 -18.61 10.09 -21.25
CA ASN A 351 -19.68 10.48 -22.17
C ASN A 351 -21.08 10.11 -21.67
N VAL A 352 -21.21 9.17 -20.74
CA VAL A 352 -22.52 8.67 -20.27
C VAL A 352 -22.82 9.14 -18.85
N THR A 353 -21.87 8.98 -17.92
CA THR A 353 -22.06 9.35 -16.52
C THR A 353 -21.55 10.75 -16.18
N GLY A 354 -20.65 11.31 -17.00
CA GLY A 354 -19.98 12.59 -16.70
C GLY A 354 -19.04 12.50 -15.50
N SER A 355 -18.59 11.31 -15.13
CA SER A 355 -17.74 11.07 -13.97
C SER A 355 -16.37 11.74 -14.06
N LEU A 356 -15.78 11.85 -15.25
CA LEU A 356 -14.50 12.56 -15.39
C LEU A 356 -14.64 14.06 -15.08
N ALA A 357 -15.69 14.70 -15.60
CA ALA A 357 -16.00 16.09 -15.31
C ALA A 357 -16.38 16.31 -13.83
N TYR A 358 -17.12 15.37 -13.22
CA TYR A 358 -17.41 15.39 -11.79
C TYR A 358 -16.13 15.35 -10.95
N THR A 359 -15.20 14.46 -11.29
CA THR A 359 -13.89 14.35 -10.61
C THR A 359 -13.06 15.63 -10.76
N GLU A 360 -13.04 16.26 -11.95
CA GLU A 360 -12.38 17.56 -12.14
C GLU A 360 -12.96 18.65 -11.24
N HIS A 361 -14.30 18.74 -11.14
CA HIS A 361 -14.93 19.69 -10.23
C HIS A 361 -14.59 19.42 -8.76
N ALA A 362 -14.53 18.16 -8.34
CA ALA A 362 -14.11 17.78 -6.99
C ALA A 362 -12.66 18.20 -6.71
N MET A 363 -11.74 17.98 -7.65
CA MET A 363 -10.35 18.44 -7.54
C MET A 363 -10.25 19.97 -7.43
N GLN A 364 -11.00 20.72 -8.25
CA GLN A 364 -11.03 22.19 -8.18
C GLN A 364 -11.59 22.70 -6.84
N ALA A 365 -12.62 22.04 -6.31
CA ALA A 365 -13.19 22.38 -5.00
C ALA A 365 -12.20 22.14 -3.87
N LEU A 366 -11.50 20.99 -3.88
CA LEU A 366 -10.46 20.66 -2.91
C LEU A 366 -9.26 21.60 -3.00
N HIS A 367 -8.81 21.96 -4.21
CA HIS A 367 -7.76 22.96 -4.43
C HIS A 367 -8.17 24.33 -3.89
N SER A 368 -9.38 24.79 -4.20
CA SER A 368 -9.90 26.06 -3.68
C SER A 368 -9.95 26.08 -2.15
N TYR A 369 -10.33 24.96 -1.54
CA TYR A 369 -10.33 24.81 -0.10
C TYR A 369 -8.90 24.81 0.49
N ALA A 370 -7.97 24.07 -0.13
CA ALA A 370 -6.56 24.08 0.25
C ALA A 370 -5.94 25.49 0.16
N MET A 371 -6.27 26.25 -0.90
CA MET A 371 -5.84 27.65 -1.07
C MET A 371 -6.41 28.57 0.01
N LYS A 372 -7.66 28.35 0.43
CA LYS A 372 -8.29 29.08 1.54
C LYS A 372 -7.59 28.77 2.88
N LEU A 373 -7.23 27.52 3.13
CA LEU A 373 -6.45 27.14 4.32
C LEU A 373 -5.06 27.79 4.28
N LEU A 374 -4.38 27.70 3.13
CA LEU A 374 -3.06 28.30 2.91
C LEU A 374 -3.07 29.81 3.20
N GLY A 375 -4.10 30.54 2.76
CA GLY A 375 -4.23 31.99 3.00
C GLY A 375 -4.39 32.40 4.47
N ARG A 376 -4.65 31.45 5.38
CA ARG A 376 -4.73 31.69 6.84
C ARG A 376 -3.37 31.51 7.53
N MET A 377 -2.40 30.90 6.88
CA MET A 377 -1.10 30.56 7.45
C MET A 377 -0.09 31.69 7.23
N GLN A 378 0.84 31.86 8.18
CA GLN A 378 1.89 32.89 8.12
C GLN A 378 3.26 32.28 8.46
N PRO A 379 4.36 32.73 7.80
CA PRO A 379 4.38 33.67 6.67
C PRO A 379 3.76 33.10 5.38
N GLU A 380 3.55 33.96 4.37
CA GLU A 380 3.11 33.51 3.04
C GLU A 380 4.08 32.47 2.47
N ASN A 381 3.53 31.37 1.94
CA ASN A 381 4.31 30.23 1.46
C ASN A 381 4.10 29.98 -0.05
N LEU A 382 4.91 30.67 -0.85
CA LEU A 382 4.87 30.57 -2.31
C LEU A 382 5.27 29.18 -2.82
N LEU A 383 6.08 28.43 -2.06
CA LEU A 383 6.45 27.06 -2.39
C LEU A 383 5.22 26.15 -2.33
N MET A 384 4.47 26.20 -1.23
CA MET A 384 3.25 25.41 -1.07
C MET A 384 2.20 25.79 -2.11
N ARG A 385 2.05 27.07 -2.41
CA ARG A 385 1.15 27.55 -3.48
C ARG A 385 1.50 26.93 -4.84
N GLY A 386 2.78 26.99 -5.23
CA GLY A 386 3.24 26.40 -6.48
C GLY A 386 3.00 24.89 -6.54
N ILE A 387 3.18 24.18 -5.42
CA ILE A 387 2.87 22.74 -5.33
C ILE A 387 1.38 22.48 -5.58
N LEU A 388 0.49 23.21 -4.89
CA LEU A 388 -0.96 23.06 -5.07
C LEU A 388 -1.40 23.34 -6.51
N ASP A 389 -0.85 24.36 -7.14
CA ASP A 389 -1.19 24.71 -8.53
C ASP A 389 -0.79 23.59 -9.52
N THR A 390 0.30 22.86 -9.25
CA THR A 390 0.66 21.68 -10.07
C THR A 390 -0.26 20.48 -9.87
N LEU A 391 -1.09 20.46 -8.82
CA LEU A 391 -2.06 19.38 -8.57
C LEU A 391 -3.37 19.54 -9.35
N VAL A 392 -3.63 20.69 -9.96
CA VAL A 392 -4.83 20.91 -10.78
C VAL A 392 -4.51 21.21 -12.25
N GLN A 393 -3.22 21.14 -12.62
CA GLN A 393 -2.72 21.07 -13.99
C GLN A 393 -2.62 19.62 -14.46
#